data_AF-A0A9E3USF9-F1
#
_entry.id   AF-A0A9E3USF9-F1
#
_cell.length_a   1.000
_cell.length_b   1.000
_cell.length_c   1.000
_cell.angle_alpha   90.00
_cell.angle_beta   90.00
_cell.angle_gamma   90.00
#
_symmetry.space_group_name_H-M   'P 1'
#
loop_
_entity.id
_entity.type
_entity.pdbx_description
1 polymer ?
#
loop_
_entity_poly.entity_id
_entity_poly.type
_entity_poly.pdbx_seq_one_letter_code
_entity_poly.pdbx_strand_id
1 'polypeptide(L)'
;MKLKRWGYGLLTAGVVLAALLAVQTEEDRVVWGLFIPALGLAVAGVGLVRRARSQVLGDVAAGERDTRVLEESIGRINGHLREINARVASGDGPETLHEWIDRTVRDDLSRFAEARRALIGRYGLPAYAEVMNRFAAGERYLNRVWSASVDGYDGEARRYLDQAREQMEEVGRLLEVLKAGGGSIRG
;
A
#
# COMPACT_ATOMS: atom_id res chain seq x y z
N MET A 1 -22.96 3.25 -12.35
CA MET A 1 -23.26 4.71 -12.30
C MET A 1 -24.64 5.04 -11.74
N LYS A 2 -25.72 4.35 -12.14
CA LYS A 2 -27.10 4.58 -11.62
C LYS A 2 -27.21 4.38 -10.10
N LEU A 3 -26.56 3.35 -9.53
CA LEU A 3 -26.63 3.02 -8.10
C LEU A 3 -26.09 4.12 -7.16
N LYS A 4 -25.02 4.83 -7.56
CA LYS A 4 -24.45 5.96 -6.80
C LYS A 4 -25.45 7.13 -6.70
N ARG A 5 -26.18 7.41 -7.78
CA ARG A 5 -27.19 8.48 -7.81
C ARG A 5 -28.38 8.16 -6.89
N TRP A 6 -28.80 6.90 -6.83
CA TRP A 6 -29.82 6.45 -5.87
C TRP A 6 -29.35 6.54 -4.42
N GLY A 7 -28.08 6.21 -4.15
CA GLY A 7 -27.49 6.33 -2.81
C GLY A 7 -27.41 7.78 -2.32
N TYR A 8 -26.95 8.70 -3.17
CA TYR A 8 -26.96 10.12 -2.82
C TYR A 8 -28.38 10.65 -2.64
N GLY A 9 -29.32 10.26 -3.51
CA GLY A 9 -30.73 10.67 -3.39
C GLY A 9 -31.40 10.23 -2.10
N LEU A 10 -31.13 9.01 -1.62
CA LEU A 10 -31.64 8.53 -0.33
C LEU A 10 -31.00 9.25 0.86
N LEU A 11 -29.71 9.59 0.76
CA LEU A 11 -28.99 10.29 1.82
C LEU A 11 -29.46 11.74 1.96
N THR A 12 -29.63 12.47 0.85
CA THR A 12 -30.24 13.82 0.89
C THR A 12 -31.69 13.77 1.33
N ALA A 13 -32.49 12.81 0.86
CA ALA A 13 -33.88 12.67 1.31
C ALA A 13 -33.97 12.41 2.83
N GLY A 14 -33.10 11.56 3.37
CA GLY A 14 -33.06 11.27 4.81
C GLY A 14 -32.65 12.49 5.65
N VAL A 15 -31.63 13.24 5.22
CA VAL A 15 -31.19 14.46 5.92
C VAL A 15 -32.23 15.57 5.87
N VAL A 16 -32.87 15.77 4.71
CA VAL A 16 -33.93 16.78 4.55
C VAL A 16 -35.15 16.42 5.40
N LEU A 17 -35.57 15.16 5.41
CA LEU A 17 -36.69 14.70 6.24
C LEU A 17 -36.39 14.83 7.74
N ALA A 18 -35.17 14.50 8.17
CA ALA A 18 -34.73 14.67 9.55
C ALA A 18 -34.70 16.15 9.98
N ALA A 19 -34.22 17.05 9.09
CA ALA A 19 -34.19 18.48 9.36
C ALA A 19 -35.61 19.09 9.45
N LEU A 20 -36.54 18.66 8.58
CA LEU A 20 -37.94 19.11 8.62
C LEU A 20 -38.66 18.64 9.89
N LEU A 21 -38.40 17.42 10.34
CA LEU A 21 -38.97 16.89 11.58
C LEU A 21 -38.39 17.56 12.82
N ALA A 22 -37.09 17.92 12.80
CA ALA A 22 -36.45 18.67 13.89
C ALA A 22 -36.99 20.11 14.03
N VAL A 23 -37.51 20.70 12.95
CA VAL A 23 -38.16 22.03 12.97
C VAL A 23 -39.59 21.97 13.49
N GLN A 24 -40.27 20.82 13.39
CA GLN A 24 -41.67 20.66 13.85
C GLN A 24 -41.81 20.18 15.30
N THR A 25 -40.72 19.88 16.00
CA THR A 25 -40.78 19.54 17.42
C THR A 25 -40.83 20.82 18.26
N GLU A 26 -42.00 21.13 18.82
CA GLU A 26 -42.13 22.05 19.96
C GLU A 26 -41.29 21.57 21.15
N GLU A 27 -40.72 22.52 21.90
CA GLU A 27 -39.84 22.31 23.04
C GLU A 27 -40.36 21.19 23.97
N ASP A 28 -39.48 20.22 24.26
CA ASP A 28 -39.62 19.13 25.26
C ASP A 28 -40.28 17.78 24.93
N ARG A 29 -40.59 17.45 23.67
CA ARG A 29 -40.99 16.05 23.34
C ARG A 29 -40.26 15.46 22.14
N VAL A 30 -39.21 14.69 22.43
CA VAL A 30 -38.59 13.79 21.45
C VAL A 30 -39.60 12.70 21.07
N VAL A 31 -40.14 12.77 19.86
CA VAL A 31 -41.01 11.72 19.31
C VAL A 31 -40.14 10.53 18.89
N TRP A 32 -39.78 9.70 19.86
CA TRP A 32 -38.92 8.53 19.69
C TRP A 32 -39.39 7.58 18.58
N GLY A 33 -40.71 7.51 18.34
CA GLY A 33 -41.31 6.71 17.26
C GLY A 33 -40.89 7.12 15.84
N LEU A 34 -40.48 8.38 15.63
CA LEU A 34 -39.95 8.85 14.34
C LEU A 34 -38.41 8.90 14.29
N PHE A 35 -37.77 9.11 15.45
CA PHE A 35 -36.32 9.25 15.51
C PHE A 35 -35.59 7.91 15.26
N ILE A 36 -36.08 6.81 15.83
CA ILE A 36 -35.46 5.48 15.67
C ILE A 36 -35.47 5.00 14.19
N PRO A 37 -36.57 5.12 13.44
CA PRO A 37 -36.58 4.79 12.01
C PRO A 37 -35.61 5.64 11.18
N ALA A 38 -35.51 6.95 11.47
CA ALA A 38 -34.61 7.86 10.76
C ALA A 38 -33.13 7.52 11.02
N LEU A 39 -32.79 7.20 12.28
CA LEU A 39 -31.45 6.73 12.64
C LEU A 39 -31.14 5.38 11.98
N GLY A 40 -32.12 4.47 11.94
CA GLY A 40 -32.00 3.19 11.25
C GLY A 40 -31.71 3.35 9.75
N LEU A 41 -32.40 4.28 9.09
CA LEU A 41 -32.15 4.63 7.68
C LEU A 41 -30.75 5.21 7.45
N ALA A 42 -30.27 6.09 8.35
CA ALA A 42 -28.92 6.64 8.27
C ALA A 42 -27.84 5.56 8.44
N VAL A 43 -27.99 4.68 9.44
CA VAL A 43 -27.07 3.55 9.68
C VAL A 43 -27.09 2.56 8.52
N ALA A 44 -28.28 2.24 7.98
CA ALA A 44 -28.42 1.38 6.80
C ALA A 44 -27.78 2.01 5.56
N GLY A 45 -27.90 3.32 5.37
CA GLY A 45 -27.24 4.08 4.30
C GLY A 45 -25.72 4.02 4.40
N VAL A 46 -25.15 4.19 5.59
CA VAL A 46 -23.71 4.04 5.85
C VAL A 46 -23.26 2.61 5.58
N GLY A 47 -24.03 1.61 6.00
CA GLY A 47 -23.78 0.19 5.73
C GLY A 47 -23.74 -0.12 4.22
N LEU A 48 -24.70 0.41 3.47
CA LEU A 48 -24.76 0.27 2.00
C LEU A 48 -23.60 0.98 1.29
N VAL A 49 -23.22 2.18 1.73
CA VAL A 49 -22.06 2.91 1.16
C VAL A 49 -20.75 2.17 1.43
N ARG A 50 -20.60 1.59 2.64
CA ARG A 50 -19.45 0.78 3.02
C ARG A 50 -19.39 -0.54 2.24
N ARG A 51 -20.55 -1.15 1.95
CA ARG A 51 -20.68 -2.36 1.14
C ARG A 51 -20.51 -2.11 -0.37
N ALA A 52 -20.93 -0.95 -0.87
CA ALA A 52 -20.74 -0.55 -2.27
C ALA A 52 -19.29 -0.17 -2.59
N ARG A 53 -18.53 0.34 -1.61
CA ARG A 53 -17.07 0.50 -1.71
C ARG A 53 -16.33 -0.82 -1.80
N SER A 54 -16.95 -1.93 -1.39
CA SER A 54 -16.36 -3.27 -1.43
C SER A 54 -16.81 -4.11 -2.63
N GLN A 55 -17.79 -3.69 -3.45
CA GLN A 55 -18.26 -4.45 -4.63
C GLN A 55 -17.25 -4.40 -5.79
N VAL A 56 -16.61 -5.46 -6.28
CA VAL A 56 -16.18 -6.81 -5.81
C VAL A 56 -15.55 -7.52 -7.04
N LEU A 57 -15.72 -7.04 -8.28
CA LEU A 57 -15.18 -7.73 -9.48
C LEU A 57 -14.03 -7.00 -10.18
N GLY A 58 -14.00 -5.66 -10.17
CA GLY A 58 -12.85 -4.89 -10.67
C GLY A 58 -11.68 -4.83 -9.68
N ASP A 59 -11.99 -4.89 -8.38
CA ASP A 59 -11.04 -4.68 -7.29
C ASP A 59 -10.24 -5.95 -6.94
N VAL A 60 -10.82 -7.14 -7.13
CA VAL A 60 -10.09 -8.41 -6.97
C VAL A 60 -9.05 -8.58 -8.07
N ALA A 61 -9.44 -8.33 -9.34
CA ALA A 61 -8.50 -8.38 -10.47
C ALA A 61 -7.46 -7.24 -10.43
N ALA A 62 -7.79 -6.08 -9.83
CA ALA A 62 -6.82 -5.03 -9.55
C ALA A 62 -5.87 -5.44 -8.41
N GLY A 63 -6.40 -5.96 -7.30
CA GLY A 63 -5.60 -6.42 -6.16
C GLY A 63 -4.68 -7.59 -6.49
N GLU A 64 -5.12 -8.55 -7.33
CA GLU A 64 -4.26 -9.64 -7.81
C GLU A 64 -3.16 -9.13 -8.74
N ARG A 65 -3.46 -8.19 -9.64
CA ARG A 65 -2.44 -7.55 -10.48
C ARG A 65 -1.42 -6.79 -9.64
N ASP A 66 -1.87 -5.97 -8.71
CA ASP A 66 -1.00 -5.19 -7.83
C ASP A 66 -0.15 -6.10 -6.93
N THR A 67 -0.70 -7.23 -6.45
CA THR A 67 0.08 -8.24 -5.70
C THR A 67 1.16 -8.86 -6.57
N ARG A 68 0.86 -9.23 -7.84
CA ARG A 68 1.89 -9.74 -8.76
C ARG A 68 2.96 -8.69 -9.06
N VAL A 69 2.57 -7.42 -9.24
CA VAL A 69 3.52 -6.32 -9.45
C VAL A 69 4.47 -6.20 -8.25
N LEU A 70 3.99 -6.33 -7.01
CA LEU A 70 4.85 -6.34 -5.82
C LEU A 70 5.85 -7.50 -5.86
N GLU A 71 5.39 -8.73 -6.10
CA GLU A 71 6.23 -9.93 -6.15
C GLU A 71 7.29 -9.85 -7.26
N GLU A 72 6.90 -9.41 -8.45
CA GLU A 72 7.81 -9.29 -9.59
C GLU A 72 8.83 -8.16 -9.40
N SER A 73 8.39 -6.99 -8.93
CA SER A 73 9.29 -5.84 -8.73
C SER A 73 10.33 -6.13 -7.65
N ILE A 74 9.94 -6.71 -6.51
CA ILE A 74 10.92 -7.07 -5.49
C ILE A 74 11.85 -8.20 -5.96
N GLY A 75 11.33 -9.16 -6.73
CA GLY A 75 12.13 -10.22 -7.32
C GLY A 75 13.20 -9.67 -8.27
N ARG A 76 12.83 -8.72 -9.14
CA ARG A 76 13.77 -8.03 -10.04
C ARG A 76 14.79 -7.19 -9.26
N ILE A 77 14.35 -6.40 -8.29
CA ILE A 77 15.25 -5.63 -7.39
C ILE A 77 16.28 -6.55 -6.74
N ASN A 78 15.85 -7.67 -6.14
CA ASN A 78 16.74 -8.63 -5.50
C ASN A 78 17.65 -9.36 -6.48
N GLY A 79 17.19 -9.61 -7.71
CA GLY A 79 18.04 -10.12 -8.80
C GLY A 79 19.17 -9.14 -9.12
N HIS A 80 18.81 -7.90 -9.42
CA HIS A 80 19.74 -6.82 -9.74
C HIS A 80 20.73 -6.55 -8.61
N LEU A 81 20.26 -6.49 -7.35
CA LEU A 81 21.12 -6.24 -6.19
C LEU A 81 22.07 -7.39 -5.86
N ARG A 82 21.70 -8.64 -6.15
CA ARG A 82 22.62 -9.79 -6.01
C ARG A 82 23.67 -9.78 -7.10
N GLU A 83 23.27 -9.54 -8.35
CA GLU A 83 24.18 -9.47 -9.49
C GLU A 83 25.24 -8.39 -9.28
N ILE A 84 24.82 -7.16 -8.94
CA ILE A 84 25.74 -6.04 -8.75
C ILE A 84 26.70 -6.27 -7.58
N ASN A 85 26.21 -6.82 -6.46
CA ASN A 85 27.08 -7.11 -5.32
C ASN A 85 28.11 -8.18 -5.66
N ALA A 86 27.72 -9.22 -6.40
CA ALA A 86 28.66 -10.25 -6.86
C ALA A 86 29.75 -9.66 -7.76
N ARG A 87 29.37 -8.80 -8.72
CA ARG A 87 30.30 -8.13 -9.63
C ARG A 87 31.26 -7.18 -8.91
N VAL A 88 30.73 -6.37 -7.99
CA VAL A 88 31.54 -5.47 -7.14
C VAL A 88 32.53 -6.26 -6.29
N ALA A 89 32.12 -7.42 -5.74
CA ALA A 89 32.98 -8.29 -4.95
C ALA A 89 34.09 -8.95 -5.79
N SER A 90 33.81 -9.29 -7.06
CA SER A 90 34.81 -9.86 -7.98
C SER A 90 35.72 -8.81 -8.63
N GLY A 91 35.51 -7.52 -8.34
CA GLY A 91 36.25 -6.42 -8.97
C GLY A 91 35.81 -6.07 -10.39
N ASP A 92 34.71 -6.65 -10.89
CA ASP A 92 34.11 -6.41 -12.22
C ASP A 92 32.79 -5.62 -12.11
N GLY A 93 32.68 -4.81 -11.05
CA GLY A 93 31.58 -3.89 -10.84
C GLY A 93 31.59 -2.76 -11.88
N PRO A 94 30.45 -2.11 -12.13
CA PRO A 94 30.43 -0.91 -12.96
C PRO A 94 31.28 0.19 -12.31
N GLU A 95 31.88 1.01 -13.15
CA GLU A 95 32.66 2.18 -12.74
C GLU A 95 31.81 3.16 -11.92
N THR A 96 30.53 3.29 -12.26
CA THR A 96 29.57 4.24 -11.66
C THR A 96 28.32 3.51 -11.13
N LEU A 97 28.25 3.30 -9.81
CA LEU A 97 27.09 2.62 -9.18
C LEU A 97 25.79 3.43 -9.29
N HIS A 98 25.85 4.76 -9.24
CA HIS A 98 24.67 5.61 -9.33
C HIS A 98 23.94 5.48 -10.69
N GLU A 99 24.69 5.44 -11.81
CA GLU A 99 24.12 5.24 -13.14
C GLU A 99 23.49 3.85 -13.29
N TRP A 100 24.09 2.84 -12.65
CA TRP A 100 23.52 1.50 -12.60
C TRP A 100 22.20 1.49 -11.83
N ILE A 101 22.12 2.14 -10.66
CA ILE A 101 20.88 2.26 -9.88
C ILE A 101 19.78 2.93 -10.73
N ASP A 102 20.11 4.03 -11.40
CA ASP A 102 19.16 4.82 -12.19
C ASP A 102 18.55 4.02 -13.35
N ARG A 103 19.37 3.22 -14.02
CA ARG A 103 18.94 2.42 -15.17
C ARG A 103 18.23 1.12 -14.80
N THR A 104 18.56 0.54 -13.65
CA THR A 104 18.26 -0.87 -13.36
C THR A 104 17.25 -1.05 -12.24
N VAL A 105 17.29 -0.21 -11.20
CA VAL A 105 16.53 -0.44 -9.96
C VAL A 105 15.40 0.59 -9.79
N ARG A 106 15.58 1.80 -10.31
CA ARG A 106 14.66 2.95 -10.13
C ARG A 106 13.21 2.67 -10.57
N ASP A 107 13.02 2.03 -11.73
CA ASP A 107 11.67 1.73 -12.23
C ASP A 107 10.97 0.68 -11.35
N ASP A 108 11.67 -0.39 -10.96
CA ASP A 108 11.09 -1.42 -10.10
C ASP A 108 10.77 -0.92 -8.69
N LEU A 109 11.59 -0.03 -8.12
CA LEU A 109 11.27 0.64 -6.84
C LEU A 109 9.95 1.40 -6.93
N SER A 110 9.76 2.13 -8.04
CA SER A 110 8.56 2.92 -8.28
C SER A 110 7.33 2.02 -8.43
N ARG A 111 7.45 0.95 -9.23
CA ARG A 111 6.38 -0.06 -9.40
C ARG A 111 6.00 -0.73 -8.08
N PHE A 112 6.97 -1.11 -7.27
CA PHE A 112 6.72 -1.68 -5.94
C PHE A 112 5.97 -0.68 -5.06
N ALA A 113 6.44 0.56 -5.00
CA ALA A 113 5.82 1.61 -4.21
C ALA A 113 4.38 1.88 -4.66
N GLU A 114 4.10 1.94 -5.96
CA GLU A 114 2.75 2.16 -6.49
C GLU A 114 1.78 1.04 -6.10
N ALA A 115 2.24 -0.21 -6.17
CA ALA A 115 1.45 -1.40 -5.85
C ALA A 115 1.28 -1.66 -4.35
N ARG A 116 1.98 -0.92 -3.46
CA ARG A 116 2.00 -1.14 -1.99
C ARG A 116 0.63 -1.26 -1.33
N ARG A 117 -0.41 -0.64 -1.89
CA ARG A 117 -1.78 -0.71 -1.35
C ARG A 117 -2.37 -2.12 -1.39
N ALA A 118 -1.90 -2.99 -2.30
CA ALA A 118 -2.28 -4.39 -2.32
C ALA A 118 -1.91 -5.12 -1.01
N LEU A 119 -0.83 -4.71 -0.33
CA LEU A 119 -0.46 -5.28 0.97
C LEU A 119 -1.56 -5.04 2.01
N ILE A 120 -2.11 -3.83 2.07
CA ILE A 120 -3.20 -3.50 3.00
C ILE A 120 -4.46 -4.28 2.63
N GLY A 121 -4.81 -4.32 1.34
CA GLY A 121 -6.00 -5.01 0.87
C GLY A 121 -5.97 -6.52 1.10
N ARG A 122 -4.78 -7.15 1.00
CA ARG A 122 -4.62 -8.60 1.06
C ARG A 122 -4.17 -9.12 2.42
N TYR A 123 -3.29 -8.41 3.10
CA TYR A 123 -2.62 -8.86 4.33
C TYR A 123 -2.87 -7.94 5.54
N GLY A 124 -3.56 -6.82 5.34
CA GLY A 124 -3.88 -5.86 6.39
C GLY A 124 -2.75 -4.86 6.72
N LEU A 125 -3.06 -3.95 7.65
CA LEU A 125 -2.18 -2.85 8.01
C LEU A 125 -0.88 -3.27 8.73
N PRO A 126 -0.87 -4.29 9.62
CA PRO A 126 0.38 -4.73 10.26
C PRO A 126 1.41 -5.26 9.25
N ALA A 127 0.97 -6.12 8.32
CA ALA A 127 1.82 -6.65 7.26
C ALA A 127 2.38 -5.54 6.35
N TYR A 128 1.53 -4.56 6.00
CA TYR A 128 1.97 -3.37 5.27
C TYR A 128 3.08 -2.62 6.02
N ALA A 129 2.89 -2.37 7.32
CA ALA A 129 3.87 -1.62 8.12
C ALA A 129 5.22 -2.35 8.19
N GLU A 130 5.21 -3.66 8.40
CA GLU A 130 6.43 -4.46 8.49
C GLU A 130 7.21 -4.49 7.17
N VAL A 131 6.52 -4.80 6.07
CA VAL A 131 7.11 -4.84 4.72
C VAL A 131 7.64 -3.46 4.33
N MET A 132 6.84 -2.40 4.51
CA MET A 132 7.24 -1.05 4.11
C MET A 132 8.35 -0.47 4.97
N ASN A 133 8.46 -0.87 6.24
CA ASN A 133 9.59 -0.44 7.09
C ASN A 133 10.92 -0.96 6.52
N ARG A 134 10.97 -2.23 6.11
CA ARG A 134 12.14 -2.83 5.47
C ARG A 134 12.41 -2.22 4.09
N PHE A 135 11.38 -2.08 3.27
CA PHE A 135 11.51 -1.46 1.94
C PHE A 135 12.05 -0.04 2.02
N ALA A 136 11.51 0.80 2.90
CA ALA A 136 11.97 2.17 3.09
C ALA A 136 13.41 2.23 3.62
N ALA A 137 13.82 1.27 4.45
CA ALA A 137 15.22 1.17 4.87
C ALA A 137 16.15 0.83 3.70
N GLY A 138 15.78 -0.15 2.87
CA GLY A 138 16.52 -0.48 1.65
C GLY A 138 16.62 0.70 0.68
N GLU A 139 15.52 1.40 0.43
CA GLU A 139 15.48 2.60 -0.43
C GLU A 139 16.40 3.70 0.10
N ARG A 140 16.41 3.95 1.43
CA ARG A 140 17.36 4.88 2.05
C ARG A 140 18.81 4.47 1.83
N TYR A 141 19.14 3.18 1.95
CA TYR A 141 20.49 2.71 1.67
C TYR A 141 20.85 2.88 0.19
N LEU A 142 19.95 2.58 -0.75
CA LEU A 142 20.18 2.83 -2.18
C LEU A 142 20.42 4.31 -2.48
N ASN A 143 19.68 5.21 -1.83
CA ASN A 143 19.93 6.64 -1.95
C ASN A 143 21.31 7.03 -1.41
N ARG A 144 21.80 6.36 -0.36
CA ARG A 144 23.17 6.55 0.15
C ARG A 144 24.22 6.01 -0.80
N VAL A 145 23.99 4.85 -1.43
CA VAL A 145 24.86 4.32 -2.50
C VAL A 145 24.94 5.32 -3.65
N TRP A 146 23.79 5.85 -4.07
CA TRP A 146 23.72 6.82 -5.15
C TRP A 146 24.54 8.07 -4.83
N SER A 147 24.29 8.72 -3.67
CA SER A 147 25.05 9.91 -3.28
C SER A 147 26.55 9.63 -3.14
N ALA A 148 26.93 8.56 -2.44
CA ALA A 148 28.34 8.21 -2.25
C ALA A 148 29.05 7.91 -3.58
N SER A 149 28.36 7.26 -4.54
CA SER A 149 28.92 6.98 -5.85
C SER A 149 29.06 8.24 -6.72
N VAL A 150 28.13 9.19 -6.63
CA VAL A 150 28.25 10.48 -7.31
C VAL A 150 29.44 11.27 -6.77
N ASP A 151 29.68 11.20 -5.46
CA ASP A 151 30.76 11.89 -4.78
C ASP A 151 32.13 11.16 -4.87
N GLY A 152 32.20 9.99 -5.52
CA GLY A 152 33.42 9.19 -5.69
C GLY A 152 33.85 8.40 -4.43
N TYR A 153 32.98 8.25 -3.44
CA TYR A 153 33.23 7.47 -2.22
C TYR A 153 32.90 5.98 -2.41
N ASP A 154 33.66 5.29 -3.26
CA ASP A 154 33.38 3.91 -3.66
C ASP A 154 33.28 2.93 -2.48
N GLY A 155 34.15 3.05 -1.48
CA GLY A 155 34.11 2.17 -0.30
C GLY A 155 32.81 2.30 0.50
N GLU A 156 32.31 3.53 0.65
CA GLU A 156 31.04 3.80 1.33
C GLU A 156 29.85 3.33 0.48
N ALA A 157 29.89 3.58 -0.83
CA ALA A 157 28.88 3.11 -1.77
C ALA A 157 28.75 1.58 -1.74
N ARG A 158 29.87 0.84 -1.74
CA ARG A 158 29.87 -0.63 -1.64
C ARG A 158 29.28 -1.12 -0.33
N ARG A 159 29.62 -0.47 0.80
CA ARG A 159 29.07 -0.84 2.10
C ARG A 159 27.55 -0.70 2.14
N TYR A 160 27.03 0.43 1.69
CA TYR A 160 25.57 0.64 1.67
C TYR A 160 24.86 -0.22 0.63
N LEU A 161 25.54 -0.63 -0.45
CA LEU A 161 24.98 -1.52 -1.46
C LEU A 161 24.68 -2.90 -0.89
N ASP A 162 25.56 -3.40 -0.02
CA ASP A 162 25.33 -4.65 0.68
C ASP A 162 24.16 -4.52 1.67
N GLN A 163 24.13 -3.44 2.46
CA GLN A 163 23.02 -3.17 3.38
C GLN A 163 21.68 -3.01 2.66
N ALA A 164 21.67 -2.37 1.48
CA ALA A 164 20.49 -2.25 0.65
C ALA A 164 19.98 -3.62 0.19
N ARG A 165 20.89 -4.50 -0.28
CA ARG A 165 20.56 -5.88 -0.66
C ARG A 165 19.92 -6.63 0.50
N GLU A 166 20.53 -6.60 1.68
CA GLU A 166 20.00 -7.30 2.85
C GLU A 166 18.56 -6.87 3.20
N GLN A 167 18.27 -5.57 3.18
CA GLN A 167 16.91 -5.08 3.46
C GLN A 167 15.91 -5.50 2.38
N MET A 168 16.28 -5.47 1.10
CA MET A 168 15.38 -5.86 0.00
C MET A 168 15.16 -7.38 -0.06
N GLU A 169 16.15 -8.19 0.30
CA GLU A 169 15.99 -9.63 0.44
C GLU A 169 15.03 -9.95 1.60
N GLU A 170 15.09 -9.19 2.70
CA GLU A 170 14.15 -9.34 3.80
C GLU A 170 12.71 -8.99 3.39
N VAL A 171 12.50 -7.96 2.58
CA VAL A 171 11.19 -7.65 1.98
C VAL A 171 10.67 -8.86 1.19
N GLY A 172 11.52 -9.47 0.36
CA GLY A 172 11.17 -10.68 -0.39
C GLY A 172 10.77 -11.84 0.52
N ARG A 173 11.55 -12.10 1.58
CA ARG A 173 11.24 -13.15 2.57
C ARG A 173 9.91 -12.89 3.28
N LEU A 174 9.65 -11.67 3.72
CA LEU A 174 8.38 -11.30 4.36
C LEU A 174 7.19 -11.55 3.44
N LEU A 175 7.31 -11.23 2.15
CA LEU A 175 6.23 -11.47 1.19
C LEU A 175 5.96 -12.96 0.98
N GLU A 176 7.00 -13.79 0.90
CA GLU A 176 6.86 -15.26 0.83
C GLU A 176 6.19 -15.83 2.09
N VAL A 177 6.57 -15.34 3.28
CA VAL A 177 5.93 -15.72 4.55
C VAL A 177 4.46 -15.32 4.56
N LEU A 178 4.11 -14.11 4.13
CA LEU A 178 2.73 -13.63 4.06
C LEU A 178 1.89 -14.46 3.07
N LYS A 179 2.49 -14.87 1.95
CA LYS A 179 1.86 -15.72 0.93
C LYS A 179 1.60 -17.14 1.44
N ALA A 180 2.56 -17.73 2.15
CA ALA A 180 2.43 -19.06 2.75
C ALA A 180 1.51 -19.07 3.98
N GLY A 181 1.45 -17.97 4.74
CA GLY A 181 0.81 -17.89 6.05
C GLY A 181 -0.59 -17.27 6.09
N GLY A 182 -1.15 -16.77 4.98
CA GLY A 182 -2.56 -16.37 4.90
C GLY A 182 -3.02 -15.37 5.97
N GLY A 183 -2.17 -14.42 6.40
CA GLY A 183 -2.59 -13.24 7.16
C GLY A 183 -2.34 -13.21 8.67
N SER A 184 -1.38 -13.97 9.22
CA SER A 184 -0.94 -13.74 10.60
C SER A 184 0.55 -13.96 10.77
N ILE A 185 1.29 -12.84 10.83
CA ILE A 185 2.57 -12.78 11.54
C ILE A 185 2.17 -12.72 13.01
N ARG A 186 2.35 -13.85 13.72
CA ARG A 186 1.97 -14.05 15.12
C ARG A 186 2.57 -12.97 16.03
N GLY A 187 1.76 -12.46 16.95
CA GLY A 187 2.15 -11.98 18.28
C GLY A 187 2.01 -10.49 18.49
#